data_AF-A0A1K1QZD2-F1
#
_entry.id   AF-A0A1K1QZD2-F1
#
_cell.length_a   1.000
_cell.length_b   1.000
_cell.length_c   1.000
_cell.angle_alpha   90.00
_cell.angle_beta   90.00
_cell.angle_gamma   90.00
#
_symmetry.space_group_name_H-M   'P 1'
#
loop_
_entity.id
_entity.type
_entity.pdbx_description
1 polymer ?
#
loop_
_entity_poly.entity_id
_entity_poly.type
_entity_poly.pdbx_seq_one_letter_code
_entity_poly.pdbx_strand_id
1 'polypeptide(L)'
;MKKQEVELILIRISSGGQDALNMKIYKNGTTCRYGVGGVPQINISGMSFFNDARFFDPLLANVPDQVLEQPIMYEEPTPNGDLEYVIGFYGVSRNGETGEAADWSKSTGIRLKIDKQTKFNDSVLSVTDTLTMLAIELTNDWYFDIMMQAGHNMLSSALPRETIISHPKTKAETSRDFQHYIDQMKANPRHWKLADYDKNKVYEREGRVFKGVVKETEQDFAIHFYPVKAASETKAENSAPAGTEGEQPWWKVW
;
A
#
# COMPACT_ATOMS: atom_id res chain seq x y z
N MET A 1 15.35 -3.40 23.06
CA MET A 1 15.51 -4.32 21.91
C MET A 1 16.58 -3.76 20.99
N LYS A 2 17.37 -4.59 20.31
CA LYS A 2 18.33 -4.16 19.29
C LYS A 2 17.71 -4.29 17.90
N LYS A 3 18.14 -3.47 16.92
CA LYS A 3 17.66 -3.55 15.52
C LYS A 3 17.68 -4.97 14.95
N GLN A 4 18.78 -5.69 15.15
CA GLN A 4 18.97 -7.07 14.68
C GLN A 4 17.96 -8.08 15.24
N GLU A 5 17.30 -7.77 16.36
CA GLU A 5 16.26 -8.62 16.97
C GLU A 5 14.87 -8.35 16.39
N VAL A 6 14.67 -7.25 15.67
CA VAL A 6 13.39 -6.89 15.06
C VAL A 6 13.11 -7.83 13.89
N GLU A 7 11.90 -8.36 13.86
CA GLU A 7 11.41 -9.30 12.85
C GLU A 7 10.08 -8.83 12.22
N LEU A 8 9.37 -7.91 12.88
CA LEU A 8 8.14 -7.28 12.40
C LEU A 8 8.12 -5.80 12.77
N ILE A 9 7.78 -4.96 11.78
CA ILE A 9 7.38 -3.56 11.94
C ILE A 9 5.88 -3.47 11.69
N LEU A 10 5.12 -3.01 12.68
CA LEU A 10 3.69 -2.72 12.58
C LEU A 10 3.51 -1.20 12.55
N ILE A 11 2.71 -0.70 11.61
CA ILE A 11 2.37 0.73 11.50
C ILE A 11 0.86 0.84 11.39
N ARG A 12 0.23 1.58 12.29
CA ARG A 12 -1.20 1.88 12.25
C ARG A 12 -1.43 3.38 12.44
N ILE A 13 -2.34 3.93 11.64
CA ILE A 13 -2.87 5.28 11.82
C ILE A 13 -4.38 5.16 11.95
N SER A 14 -4.96 5.82 12.95
CA SER A 14 -6.40 6.01 13.08
C SER A 14 -6.75 7.47 13.33
N SER A 15 -7.89 7.93 12.81
CA SER A 15 -8.42 9.27 13.07
C SER A 15 -9.91 9.19 13.38
N GLY A 16 -10.34 9.76 14.51
CA GLY A 16 -11.76 9.73 14.91
C GLY A 16 -12.32 8.31 15.04
N GLY A 17 -11.49 7.37 15.51
CA GLY A 17 -11.86 5.95 15.64
C GLY A 17 -11.92 5.13 14.34
N GLN A 18 -11.60 5.72 13.18
CA GLN A 18 -11.47 4.99 11.91
C GLN A 18 -10.02 4.71 11.58
N ASP A 19 -9.71 3.50 11.11
CA ASP A 19 -8.37 3.16 10.64
C ASP A 19 -8.12 3.80 9.27
N ALA A 20 -7.10 4.64 9.21
CA ALA A 20 -6.63 5.29 7.99
C ALA A 20 -5.51 4.47 7.30
N LEU A 21 -4.76 3.72 8.10
CA LEU A 21 -3.69 2.85 7.64
C LEU A 21 -3.46 1.71 8.63
N ASN A 22 -3.14 0.53 8.09
CA ASN A 22 -2.49 -0.52 8.83
C ASN A 22 -1.52 -1.26 7.92
N MET A 23 -0.30 -1.45 8.39
CA MET A 23 0.73 -2.24 7.74
C MET A 23 1.40 -3.17 8.73
N LYS A 24 1.70 -4.37 8.25
CA LYS A 24 2.65 -5.28 8.88
C LYS A 24 3.72 -5.62 7.87
N ILE A 25 4.98 -5.36 8.22
CA ILE A 25 6.13 -5.61 7.33
C ILE A 25 7.07 -6.53 8.10
N TYR A 26 7.18 -7.77 7.64
CA TYR A 26 8.03 -8.79 8.23
C TYR A 26 9.39 -8.83 7.53
N LYS A 27 10.43 -9.16 8.30
CA LYS A 27 11.81 -9.29 7.80
C LYS A 27 11.97 -10.37 6.72
N ASN A 28 11.15 -11.42 6.76
CA ASN A 28 11.13 -12.48 5.75
C ASN A 28 10.44 -12.06 4.43
N GLY A 29 9.89 -10.85 4.35
CA GLY A 29 9.21 -10.33 3.15
C GLY A 29 7.71 -10.55 3.11
N THR A 30 7.09 -11.14 4.15
CA THR A 30 5.63 -11.04 4.29
C THR A 30 5.26 -9.58 4.50
N THR A 31 4.33 -9.06 3.70
CA THR A 31 3.87 -7.67 3.80
C THR A 31 2.35 -7.64 3.71
N CYS A 32 1.71 -7.03 4.70
CA CYS A 32 0.27 -6.83 4.79
C CYS A 32 -0.02 -5.32 4.80
N ARG A 33 -1.02 -4.87 4.05
CA ARG A 33 -1.44 -3.47 4.06
C ARG A 33 -2.93 -3.31 3.77
N TYR A 34 -3.55 -2.36 4.46
CA TYR A 34 -4.73 -1.65 3.98
C TYR A 34 -4.62 -0.15 4.28
N GLY A 35 -5.26 0.65 3.44
CA GLY A 35 -5.27 2.10 3.56
C GLY A 35 -3.99 2.79 3.05
N VAL A 36 -4.04 4.12 3.05
CA VAL A 36 -2.95 4.99 2.59
C VAL A 36 -2.66 6.15 3.55
N GLY A 37 -3.23 6.12 4.76
CA GLY A 37 -3.04 7.15 5.78
C GLY A 37 -4.11 8.25 5.78
N GLY A 38 -5.15 8.14 4.95
CA GLY A 38 -6.31 9.04 4.93
C GLY A 38 -7.61 8.38 5.37
N VAL A 39 -8.65 9.21 5.55
CA VAL A 39 -10.03 8.78 5.76
C VAL A 39 -10.92 9.30 4.62
N PRO A 40 -12.01 8.60 4.23
CA PRO A 40 -12.60 7.40 4.85
C PRO A 40 -11.73 6.12 4.75
N GLN A 41 -12.00 5.14 5.61
CA GLN A 41 -11.29 3.86 5.59
C GLN A 41 -11.44 3.15 4.23
N ILE A 42 -10.34 2.56 3.75
CA ILE A 42 -10.29 1.68 2.57
C ILE A 42 -10.25 0.23 3.09
N ASN A 43 -11.21 -0.59 2.67
CA ASN A 43 -11.37 -1.99 3.12
C ASN A 43 -10.76 -3.01 2.15
N ILE A 44 -10.18 -2.54 1.04
CA ILE A 44 -9.32 -3.36 0.19
C ILE A 44 -7.99 -3.55 0.92
N SER A 45 -7.53 -4.79 1.01
CA SER A 45 -6.28 -5.15 1.67
C SER A 45 -5.51 -6.20 0.87
N GLY A 46 -4.20 -6.20 1.03
CA GLY A 46 -3.30 -7.15 0.38
C GLY A 46 -2.33 -7.75 1.38
N MET A 47 -2.01 -9.03 1.19
CA MET A 47 -0.90 -9.73 1.81
C MET A 47 -0.06 -10.42 0.73
N SER A 48 1.23 -10.11 0.66
CA SER A 48 2.16 -10.72 -0.30
C SER A 48 3.40 -11.29 0.39
N PHE A 49 4.02 -12.27 -0.26
CA PHE A 49 5.22 -12.98 0.21
C PHE A 49 6.37 -12.72 -0.78
N PHE A 50 7.23 -11.75 -0.47
CA PHE A 50 8.36 -11.39 -1.33
C PHE A 50 9.59 -12.27 -1.13
N ASN A 51 9.68 -12.98 0.01
CA ASN A 51 10.82 -13.81 0.41
C ASN A 51 12.15 -13.05 0.50
N ASP A 52 12.09 -11.72 0.69
CA ASP A 52 13.23 -10.85 0.94
C ASP A 52 12.82 -9.63 1.79
N ALA A 53 13.81 -8.94 2.36
CA ALA A 53 13.61 -7.82 3.27
C ALA A 53 13.46 -6.45 2.58
N ARG A 54 13.06 -6.40 1.30
CA ARG A 54 13.10 -5.18 0.46
C ARG A 54 12.39 -3.95 1.05
N PHE A 55 11.32 -4.16 1.82
CA PHE A 55 10.60 -3.08 2.51
C PHE A 55 11.03 -2.94 3.96
N PHE A 56 11.42 -4.04 4.59
CA PHE A 56 11.77 -4.10 6.01
C PHE A 56 13.10 -3.39 6.29
N ASP A 57 14.17 -3.71 5.55
CA ASP A 57 15.51 -3.19 5.82
C ASP A 57 15.60 -1.67 5.68
N PRO A 58 15.05 -1.03 4.63
CA PRO A 58 15.04 0.43 4.53
C PRO A 58 14.29 1.10 5.68
N LEU A 59 13.19 0.50 6.17
CA LEU A 59 12.45 1.03 7.30
C LEU A 59 13.26 0.93 8.59
N LEU A 60 13.77 -0.26 8.90
CA LEU A 60 14.56 -0.50 10.12
C LEU A 60 15.83 0.37 10.18
N ALA A 61 16.45 0.64 9.03
CA ALA A 61 17.59 1.54 8.94
C ALA A 61 17.27 2.96 9.47
N ASN A 62 16.04 3.43 9.22
CA ASN A 62 15.57 4.76 9.62
C ASN A 62 15.00 4.83 11.05
N VAL A 63 14.90 3.70 11.76
CA VAL A 63 14.45 3.69 13.16
C VAL A 63 15.60 4.14 14.07
N PRO A 64 15.44 5.20 14.90
CA PRO A 64 16.45 5.55 15.90
C PRO A 64 16.57 4.46 16.98
N ASP A 65 17.78 4.17 17.46
CA ASP A 65 17.99 3.12 18.47
C ASP A 65 17.21 3.40 19.76
N GLN A 66 17.02 4.67 20.13
CA GLN A 66 16.27 5.07 21.32
C GLN A 66 14.81 4.59 21.29
N VAL A 67 14.21 4.48 20.10
CA VAL A 67 12.83 3.99 19.94
C VAL A 67 12.74 2.49 20.27
N LEU A 68 13.85 1.76 20.12
CA LEU A 68 13.91 0.33 20.41
C LEU A 68 14.30 0.02 21.85
N GLU A 69 14.84 0.99 22.59
CA GLU A 69 15.26 0.81 23.98
C GLU A 69 14.08 0.66 24.93
N GLN A 70 13.06 1.52 24.79
CA GLN A 70 11.87 1.53 25.63
C GLN A 70 10.63 2.03 24.87
N PRO A 71 9.42 1.61 25.28
CA PRO A 71 8.19 2.12 24.67
C PRO A 71 8.03 3.62 24.89
N ILE A 72 7.61 4.33 23.84
CA ILE A 72 7.30 5.76 23.88
C ILE A 72 5.78 5.91 23.77
N MET A 73 5.18 6.53 24.78
CA MET A 73 3.73 6.68 24.88
C MET A 73 3.42 8.16 25.16
N TYR A 74 2.59 8.76 24.31
CA TYR A 74 2.09 10.12 24.50
C TYR A 74 0.59 10.16 24.20
N GLU A 75 -0.16 10.81 25.09
CA GLU A 75 -1.59 11.03 24.94
C GLU A 75 -1.94 12.39 25.52
N GLU A 76 -2.66 13.20 24.75
CA GLU A 76 -3.22 14.49 25.18
C GLU A 76 -4.75 14.49 25.07
N PRO A 77 -5.45 15.45 25.70
CA PRO A 77 -6.88 15.63 25.48
C PRO A 77 -7.17 15.97 24.02
N THR A 78 -8.18 15.33 23.42
CA THR A 78 -8.52 15.47 21.99
C THR A 78 -9.92 16.06 21.74
N PRO A 79 -10.23 17.29 22.21
CA PRO A 79 -11.56 17.90 22.05
C PRO A 79 -11.97 18.12 20.59
N ASN A 80 -11.01 18.21 19.65
CA ASN A 80 -11.27 18.39 18.22
C ASN A 80 -11.23 17.07 17.44
N GLY A 81 -11.27 15.94 18.15
CA GLY A 81 -11.04 14.62 17.60
C GLY A 81 -9.57 14.23 17.61
N ASP A 82 -9.34 12.93 17.55
CA ASP A 82 -8.03 12.32 17.71
C ASP A 82 -7.41 11.92 16.36
N LEU A 83 -6.08 11.96 16.35
CA LEU A 83 -5.21 11.27 15.41
C LEU A 83 -4.27 10.39 16.26
N GLU A 84 -4.28 9.09 16.01
CA GLU A 84 -3.49 8.11 16.74
C GLU A 84 -2.54 7.39 15.79
N TYR A 85 -1.26 7.43 16.13
CA TYR A 85 -0.19 6.69 15.48
C TYR A 85 0.28 5.57 16.40
N VAL A 86 0.43 4.38 15.84
CA VAL A 86 1.04 3.23 16.52
C VAL A 86 2.10 2.64 15.61
N ILE A 87 3.37 2.70 16.05
CA ILE A 87 4.48 2.00 15.40
C ILE A 87 5.00 0.96 16.39
N GLY A 88 4.78 -0.32 16.10
CA GLY A 88 5.23 -1.44 16.91
C GLY A 88 6.42 -2.16 16.30
N PHE A 89 7.39 -2.53 17.13
CA PHE A 89 8.51 -3.38 16.75
C PHE A 89 8.43 -4.67 17.55
N TYR A 90 8.38 -5.80 16.85
CA TYR A 90 8.29 -7.13 17.45
C TYR A 90 9.49 -7.96 17.02
N GLY A 91 9.94 -8.83 17.92
CA GLY A 91 11.16 -9.59 17.72
C GLY A 91 11.26 -10.79 18.63
N VAL A 92 12.19 -11.68 18.29
CA VAL A 92 12.50 -12.92 19.02
C VAL A 92 11.27 -13.83 19.17
N SER A 93 11.14 -14.82 18.29
CA SER A 93 10.03 -15.78 18.30
C SER A 93 10.16 -16.82 19.41
N ARG A 94 9.10 -17.03 20.20
CA ARG A 94 9.02 -18.07 21.25
C ARG A 94 8.83 -19.46 20.68
N ASN A 95 8.08 -19.56 19.58
CA ASN A 95 7.75 -20.83 18.92
C ASN A 95 8.70 -21.17 17.75
N GLY A 96 9.69 -20.32 17.45
CA GLY A 96 10.63 -20.51 16.35
C GLY A 96 10.07 -20.17 14.97
N GLU A 97 8.79 -19.79 14.90
CA GLU A 97 8.11 -19.39 13.67
C GLU A 97 8.46 -17.96 13.26
N THR A 98 8.20 -17.62 11.99
CA THR A 98 8.30 -16.26 11.44
C THR A 98 6.96 -15.85 10.80
N GLY A 99 6.80 -14.56 10.45
CA GLY A 99 5.55 -14.09 9.83
C GLY A 99 4.36 -14.06 10.79
N GLU A 100 3.15 -14.23 10.25
CA GLU A 100 1.89 -14.17 11.03
C GLU A 100 1.74 -15.29 12.07
N ALA A 101 2.46 -16.40 11.95
CA ALA A 101 2.40 -17.52 12.90
C ALA A 101 3.33 -17.36 14.12
N ALA A 102 4.18 -16.34 14.12
CA ALA A 102 5.17 -16.12 15.18
C ALA A 102 4.55 -15.63 16.49
N ASP A 103 4.96 -16.24 17.60
CA ASP A 103 4.69 -15.74 18.95
C ASP A 103 5.86 -14.87 19.42
N TRP A 104 5.69 -13.56 19.37
CA TRP A 104 6.76 -12.60 19.67
C TRP A 104 7.01 -12.48 21.18
N SER A 105 8.25 -12.74 21.60
CA SER A 105 8.65 -12.61 23.01
C SER A 105 9.04 -11.20 23.42
N LYS A 106 9.43 -10.35 22.47
CA LYS A 106 9.85 -8.97 22.71
C LYS A 106 9.03 -8.02 21.85
N SER A 107 8.62 -6.90 22.45
CA SER A 107 7.95 -5.80 21.76
C SER A 107 8.35 -4.45 22.36
N THR A 108 8.42 -3.44 21.52
CA THR A 108 8.53 -2.02 21.89
C THR A 108 7.87 -1.18 20.81
N GLY A 109 7.79 0.14 20.96
CA GLY A 109 7.19 0.98 19.94
C GLY A 109 6.84 2.38 20.39
N ILE A 110 6.18 3.09 19.49
CA ILE A 110 5.65 4.43 19.68
C ILE A 110 4.12 4.35 19.62
N ARG A 111 3.44 4.98 20.59
CA ARG A 111 2.01 5.32 20.50
C ARG A 111 1.86 6.81 20.78
N LEU A 112 1.39 7.55 19.78
CA LEU A 112 1.04 8.96 19.93
C LEU A 112 -0.45 9.12 19.68
N LYS A 113 -1.18 9.67 20.64
CA LYS A 113 -2.57 10.07 20.46
C LYS A 113 -2.69 11.57 20.69
N ILE A 114 -2.92 12.30 19.60
CA ILE A 114 -2.87 13.76 19.55
C ILE A 114 -4.20 14.35 19.08
N ASP A 115 -4.48 15.57 19.49
CA ASP A 115 -5.60 16.36 18.98
C ASP A 115 -5.32 16.75 17.52
N LYS A 116 -6.36 16.82 16.68
CA LYS A 116 -6.22 17.25 15.28
C LYS A 116 -5.69 18.68 15.12
N GLN A 117 -5.78 19.50 16.16
CA GLN A 117 -5.21 20.85 16.22
C GLN A 117 -4.05 20.94 17.22
N THR A 118 -3.34 19.83 17.43
CA THR A 118 -2.24 19.78 18.39
C THR A 118 -1.19 20.85 18.14
N LYS A 119 -0.60 21.34 19.23
CA LYS A 119 0.63 22.15 19.22
C LYS A 119 1.85 21.33 19.63
N PHE A 120 1.68 20.01 19.77
CA PHE A 120 2.75 19.09 20.09
C PHE A 120 3.79 19.13 18.98
N ASN A 121 4.94 19.73 19.29
CA ASN A 121 6.08 19.86 18.40
C ASN A 121 7.27 19.15 19.04
N ASP A 122 7.25 17.82 18.96
CA ASP A 122 8.30 16.95 19.49
C ASP A 122 8.94 16.16 18.34
N SER A 123 10.24 15.88 18.50
CA SER A 123 11.00 15.00 17.62
C SER A 123 10.35 13.63 17.38
N VAL A 124 9.63 13.07 18.37
CA VAL A 124 8.96 11.78 18.24
C VAL A 124 7.84 11.82 17.20
N LEU A 125 7.09 12.92 17.11
CA LEU A 125 6.07 13.08 16.08
C LEU A 125 6.72 13.09 14.69
N SER A 126 7.80 13.85 14.52
CA SER A 126 8.54 13.91 13.25
C SER A 126 9.08 12.54 12.83
N VAL A 127 9.63 11.76 13.76
CA VAL A 127 10.09 10.39 13.50
C VAL A 127 8.91 9.48 13.08
N THR A 128 7.78 9.59 13.78
CA THR A 128 6.59 8.76 13.52
C THR A 128 6.00 9.04 12.14
N ASP A 129 5.84 10.33 11.79
CA ASP A 129 5.40 10.73 10.46
C ASP A 129 6.37 10.28 9.37
N THR A 130 7.68 10.47 9.58
CA THR A 130 8.71 10.10 8.60
C THR A 130 8.71 8.60 8.32
N LEU A 131 8.69 7.78 9.38
CA LEU A 131 8.66 6.32 9.23
C LEU A 131 7.38 5.86 8.54
N THR A 132 6.23 6.45 8.89
CA THR A 132 4.96 6.08 8.28
C THR A 132 4.91 6.45 6.80
N MET A 133 5.32 7.67 6.45
CA MET A 133 5.37 8.11 5.05
C MET A 133 6.34 7.29 4.22
N LEU A 134 7.49 6.94 4.78
CA LEU A 134 8.45 6.05 4.12
C LEU A 134 7.86 4.66 3.87
N ALA A 135 7.14 4.09 4.84
CA ALA A 135 6.51 2.78 4.66
C ALA A 135 5.43 2.80 3.59
N ILE A 136 4.62 3.86 3.54
CA ILE A 136 3.62 4.06 2.49
C ILE A 136 4.31 4.15 1.12
N GLU A 137 5.32 5.00 0.99
CA GLU A 137 6.04 5.21 -0.26
C GLU A 137 6.68 3.93 -0.79
N LEU A 138 7.37 3.17 0.06
CA LEU A 138 8.00 1.90 -0.30
C LEU A 138 7.00 0.85 -0.79
N THR A 139 5.77 0.89 -0.27
CA THR A 139 4.75 -0.13 -0.55
C THR A 139 3.68 0.33 -1.53
N ASN A 140 3.73 1.59 -2.01
CA ASN A 140 2.68 2.16 -2.87
C ASN A 140 2.56 1.46 -4.22
N ASP A 141 3.68 1.19 -4.88
CA ASP A 141 3.69 0.54 -6.19
C ASP A 141 3.06 -0.87 -6.13
N TRP A 142 3.37 -1.63 -5.07
CA TRP A 142 2.76 -2.92 -4.80
C TRP A 142 1.28 -2.78 -4.43
N TYR A 143 0.94 -1.87 -3.53
CA TYR A 143 -0.44 -1.68 -3.08
C TYR A 143 -1.34 -1.18 -4.21
N PHE A 144 -0.81 -0.39 -5.15
CA PHE A 144 -1.51 -0.02 -6.37
C PHE A 144 -1.97 -1.26 -7.16
N ASP A 145 -1.11 -2.27 -7.32
CA ASP A 145 -1.47 -3.50 -8.01
C ASP A 145 -2.53 -4.33 -7.25
N ILE A 146 -2.54 -4.27 -5.91
CA ILE A 146 -3.62 -4.83 -5.09
C ILE A 146 -4.95 -4.13 -5.42
N MET A 147 -4.93 -2.79 -5.51
CA MET A 147 -6.10 -2.01 -5.88
C MET A 147 -6.55 -2.29 -7.32
N MET A 148 -5.63 -2.51 -8.27
CA MET A 148 -5.95 -2.90 -9.64
C MET A 148 -6.68 -4.24 -9.70
N GLN A 149 -6.18 -5.24 -8.98
CA GLN A 149 -6.81 -6.55 -8.94
C GLN A 149 -8.18 -6.49 -8.27
N ALA A 150 -8.32 -5.76 -7.16
CA ALA A 150 -9.61 -5.62 -6.48
C ALA A 150 -10.65 -4.82 -7.31
N GLY A 151 -10.26 -3.66 -7.86
CA GLY A 151 -11.16 -2.76 -8.57
C GLY A 151 -11.49 -3.18 -10.01
N HIS A 152 -10.54 -3.83 -10.69
CA HIS A 152 -10.64 -4.10 -12.13
C HIS A 152 -10.48 -5.59 -12.51
N ASN A 153 -10.21 -6.47 -11.54
CA ASN A 153 -9.87 -7.87 -11.77
C ASN A 153 -8.69 -8.01 -12.76
N MET A 154 -7.67 -7.19 -12.57
CA MET A 154 -6.46 -7.13 -13.39
C MET A 154 -5.25 -7.54 -12.56
N LEU A 155 -4.74 -8.75 -12.80
CA LEU A 155 -3.62 -9.31 -12.03
C LEU A 155 -2.30 -8.80 -12.59
N SER A 156 -1.60 -7.97 -11.82
CA SER A 156 -0.27 -7.46 -12.21
C SER A 156 0.78 -8.58 -12.24
N SER A 157 1.64 -8.55 -13.25
CA SER A 157 2.82 -9.42 -13.35
C SER A 157 3.86 -9.19 -12.23
N ALA A 158 3.76 -8.07 -11.52
CA ALA A 158 4.65 -7.73 -10.40
C ALA A 158 4.18 -8.32 -9.06
N LEU A 159 2.93 -8.78 -8.96
CA LEU A 159 2.42 -9.39 -7.73
C LEU A 159 2.98 -10.80 -7.55
N PRO A 160 3.49 -11.15 -6.35
CA PRO A 160 3.81 -12.53 -6.02
C PRO A 160 2.59 -13.43 -6.22
N ARG A 161 2.81 -14.65 -6.73
CA ARG A 161 1.73 -15.61 -7.04
C ARG A 161 0.87 -15.97 -5.84
N GLU A 162 1.46 -15.98 -4.65
CA GLU A 162 0.81 -16.33 -3.38
C GLU A 162 0.12 -15.13 -2.71
N THR A 163 -0.05 -14.02 -3.43
CA THR A 163 -0.71 -12.83 -2.90
C THR A 163 -2.17 -13.10 -2.57
N ILE A 164 -2.57 -12.74 -1.36
CA ILE A 164 -3.95 -12.80 -0.89
C ILE A 164 -4.52 -11.39 -0.89
N ILE A 165 -5.66 -11.21 -1.55
CA ILE A 165 -6.36 -9.92 -1.64
C ILE A 165 -7.74 -10.09 -1.01
N SER A 166 -8.07 -9.21 -0.08
CA SER A 166 -9.40 -9.11 0.49
C SER A 166 -10.00 -7.78 0.07
N HIS A 167 -11.29 -7.78 -0.26
CA HIS A 167 -12.02 -6.59 -0.65
C HIS A 167 -13.49 -6.74 -0.28
N PRO A 168 -14.28 -5.65 -0.27
CA PRO A 168 -15.72 -5.72 -0.06
C PRO A 168 -16.42 -6.71 -0.99
N LYS A 169 -17.55 -7.27 -0.53
CA LYS A 169 -18.29 -8.28 -1.29
C LYS A 169 -19.02 -7.70 -2.50
N THR A 170 -19.40 -6.43 -2.44
CA THR A 170 -20.17 -5.79 -3.50
C THR A 170 -19.29 -4.92 -4.39
N LYS A 171 -19.57 -4.93 -5.69
CA LYS A 171 -18.86 -4.09 -6.66
C LYS A 171 -18.96 -2.60 -6.32
N ALA A 172 -20.11 -2.15 -5.80
CA ALA A 172 -20.32 -0.76 -5.43
C ALA A 172 -19.41 -0.31 -4.28
N GLU A 173 -19.22 -1.15 -3.27
CA GLU A 173 -18.28 -0.87 -2.16
C GLU A 173 -16.83 -0.90 -2.65
N THR A 174 -16.46 -1.90 -3.46
CA THR A 174 -15.11 -1.98 -4.04
C THR A 174 -14.78 -0.77 -4.90
N SER A 175 -15.72 -0.30 -5.73
CA SER A 175 -15.52 0.91 -6.54
C SER A 175 -15.42 2.17 -5.68
N ARG A 176 -16.17 2.26 -4.57
CA ARG A 176 -16.07 3.38 -3.63
C ARG A 176 -14.69 3.40 -2.94
N ASP A 177 -14.23 2.26 -2.46
CA ASP A 177 -12.92 2.12 -1.82
C ASP A 177 -11.79 2.42 -2.81
N PHE A 178 -11.95 2.02 -4.07
CA PHE A 178 -11.04 2.39 -5.14
C PHE A 178 -10.99 3.91 -5.37
N GLN A 179 -12.15 4.58 -5.42
CA GLN A 179 -12.19 6.03 -5.56
C GLN A 179 -11.54 6.74 -4.36
N HIS A 180 -11.86 6.31 -3.13
CA HIS A 180 -11.22 6.85 -1.92
C HIS A 180 -9.70 6.69 -1.96
N TYR A 181 -9.20 5.55 -2.43
CA TYR A 181 -7.77 5.34 -2.63
C TYR A 181 -7.15 6.38 -3.56
N ILE A 182 -7.76 6.61 -4.73
CA ILE A 182 -7.29 7.62 -5.68
C ILE A 182 -7.33 9.02 -5.08
N ASP A 183 -8.44 9.41 -4.46
CA ASP A 183 -8.60 10.73 -3.85
C ASP A 183 -7.56 10.98 -2.75
N GLN A 184 -7.32 10.00 -1.90
CA GLN A 184 -6.34 10.10 -0.82
C GLN A 184 -4.89 10.11 -1.33
N MET A 185 -4.58 9.34 -2.37
CA MET A 185 -3.26 9.36 -3.00
C MET A 185 -2.97 10.71 -3.67
N LYS A 186 -3.96 11.29 -4.36
CA LYS A 186 -3.84 12.60 -5.02
C LYS A 186 -3.79 13.77 -4.02
N ALA A 187 -4.53 13.68 -2.92
CA ALA A 187 -4.54 14.69 -1.86
C ALA A 187 -3.28 14.64 -0.98
N ASN A 188 -2.42 13.61 -1.12
CA ASN A 188 -1.24 13.47 -0.29
C ASN A 188 -0.22 14.60 -0.55
N PRO A 189 0.35 15.25 0.49
CA PRO A 189 1.32 16.33 0.33
C PRO A 189 2.60 15.97 -0.44
N ARG A 190 2.94 14.67 -0.55
CA ARG A 190 4.10 14.22 -1.32
C ARG A 190 3.86 14.14 -2.83
N HIS A 191 2.63 14.36 -3.28
CA HIS A 191 2.25 14.31 -4.70
C HIS A 191 2.76 13.04 -5.41
N TRP A 192 2.51 11.87 -4.80
CA TRP A 192 2.86 10.59 -5.39
C TRP A 192 2.17 10.42 -6.74
N LYS A 193 2.96 10.09 -7.77
CA LYS A 193 2.47 9.95 -9.15
C LYS A 193 2.02 8.51 -9.39
N LEU A 194 0.72 8.29 -9.37
CA LEU A 194 0.14 6.99 -9.70
C LEU A 194 0.47 6.57 -11.14
N ALA A 195 0.70 7.54 -12.03
CA ALA A 195 1.16 7.31 -13.40
C ALA A 195 2.57 6.70 -13.53
N ASP A 196 3.31 6.54 -12.42
CA ASP A 196 4.58 5.84 -12.41
C ASP A 196 4.43 4.34 -12.06
N TYR A 197 3.29 3.92 -11.51
CA TYR A 197 3.08 2.58 -10.94
C TYR A 197 2.63 1.52 -11.94
N ASP A 198 2.26 1.88 -13.17
CA ASP A 198 1.96 0.94 -14.26
C ASP A 198 3.19 0.59 -15.12
N LYS A 199 4.31 1.28 -14.89
CA LYS A 199 5.53 1.13 -15.70
C LYS A 199 6.12 -0.27 -15.57
N ASN A 200 6.48 -0.85 -16.72
CA ASN A 200 7.10 -2.18 -16.84
C ASN A 200 6.24 -3.35 -16.33
N LYS A 201 4.92 -3.15 -16.22
CA LYS A 201 3.97 -4.19 -15.80
C LYS A 201 3.06 -4.60 -16.95
N VAL A 202 2.64 -5.86 -16.91
CA VAL A 202 1.51 -6.36 -17.69
C VAL A 202 0.45 -6.87 -16.73
N TYR A 203 -0.79 -6.82 -17.16
CA TYR A 203 -1.94 -7.24 -16.37
C TYR A 203 -2.62 -8.41 -17.06
N GLU A 204 -2.99 -9.43 -16.28
CA GLU A 204 -3.72 -10.59 -16.79
C GLU A 204 -5.16 -10.57 -16.30
N ARG A 205 -6.08 -10.91 -17.19
CA ARG A 205 -7.47 -11.19 -16.85
C ARG A 205 -8.03 -12.26 -17.78
N GLU A 206 -8.60 -13.31 -17.19
CA GLU A 206 -9.27 -14.40 -17.94
C GLU A 206 -8.34 -15.01 -19.03
N GLY A 207 -7.04 -15.14 -18.71
CA GLY A 207 -6.02 -15.68 -19.62
C GLY A 207 -5.55 -14.73 -20.73
N ARG A 208 -5.99 -13.46 -20.73
CA ARG A 208 -5.56 -12.43 -21.68
C ARG A 208 -4.62 -11.45 -21.00
N VAL A 209 -3.60 -11.01 -21.75
CA VAL A 209 -2.58 -10.07 -21.27
C VAL A 209 -2.87 -8.67 -21.80
N PHE A 210 -2.76 -7.68 -20.91
CA PHE A 210 -3.03 -6.28 -21.17
C PHE A 210 -1.85 -5.42 -20.71
N LYS A 211 -1.62 -4.33 -21.43
CA LYS A 211 -0.78 -3.22 -20.98
C LYS A 211 -1.67 -2.20 -20.27
N GLY A 212 -1.37 -1.92 -19.01
CA GLY A 212 -1.96 -0.81 -18.27
C GLY A 212 -1.36 0.51 -18.74
N VAL A 213 -2.19 1.55 -18.84
CA VAL A 213 -1.78 2.93 -19.06
C VAL A 213 -2.55 3.80 -18.08
N VAL A 214 -1.84 4.35 -17.10
CA VAL A 214 -2.39 5.30 -16.14
C VAL A 214 -2.22 6.72 -16.69
N LYS A 215 -3.31 7.46 -16.71
CA LYS A 215 -3.34 8.89 -17.04
C LYS A 215 -3.80 9.65 -15.82
N GLU A 216 -2.91 10.50 -15.34
CA GLU A 216 -3.14 11.30 -14.14
C GLU A 216 -2.97 12.78 -14.48
N THR A 217 -3.94 13.58 -14.07
CA THR A 217 -3.85 15.04 -14.04
C THR A 217 -4.25 15.53 -12.64
N GLU A 218 -4.10 16.83 -12.36
CA GLU A 218 -4.53 17.39 -11.08
C GLU A 218 -6.01 17.09 -10.79
N GLN A 219 -6.88 17.11 -11.82
CA GLN A 219 -8.32 16.97 -11.66
C GLN A 219 -8.84 15.58 -11.99
N ASP A 220 -8.12 14.82 -12.81
CA ASP A 220 -8.61 13.55 -13.38
C ASP A 220 -7.65 12.40 -13.11
N PHE A 221 -8.19 11.20 -13.06
CA PHE A 221 -7.47 9.94 -13.00
C PHE A 221 -8.20 8.91 -13.84
N ALA A 222 -7.50 8.38 -14.84
CA ALA A 222 -8.02 7.33 -15.70
C ALA A 222 -6.97 6.23 -15.87
N ILE A 223 -7.44 5.01 -16.03
CA ILE A 223 -6.60 3.88 -16.38
C ILE A 223 -7.20 3.26 -17.64
N HIS A 224 -6.34 2.79 -18.53
CA HIS A 224 -6.74 2.05 -19.72
C HIS A 224 -5.96 0.74 -19.80
N PHE A 225 -6.61 -0.31 -20.27
CA PHE A 225 -6.01 -1.63 -20.47
C PHE A 225 -6.09 -1.99 -21.94
N TYR A 226 -4.94 -2.04 -22.61
CA TYR A 226 -4.83 -2.36 -24.03
C TYR A 226 -4.35 -3.80 -24.21
N PRO A 227 -4.99 -4.62 -25.05
CA PRO A 227 -4.56 -6.00 -25.27
C PRO A 227 -3.14 -6.03 -25.85
N VAL A 228 -2.29 -6.89 -25.29
CA VAL A 228 -0.97 -7.16 -25.88
C VAL A 228 -1.16 -8.21 -26.96
N LYS A 229 -1.05 -7.82 -28.25
CA LYS A 229 -1.09 -8.77 -29.36
C LYS A 229 -0.01 -9.84 -29.15
N ALA A 230 -0.40 -11.11 -29.16
CA ALA A 230 0.55 -12.21 -29.05
C ALA A 230 1.49 -12.19 -30.25
N ALA A 231 2.79 -12.45 -30.04
CA ALA A 231 3.79 -12.55 -31.11
C ALA A 231 3.46 -13.65 -32.17
N SER A 232 2.47 -14.50 -31.92
CA SER A 232 1.95 -15.49 -32.86
C SER A 232 0.96 -14.93 -33.89
N GLU A 233 0.41 -13.72 -33.71
CA GLU A 233 -0.49 -13.10 -34.69
C GLU A 233 0.27 -12.32 -35.79
N THR A 234 1.56 -12.06 -35.61
CA THR A 234 2.39 -11.29 -36.55
C THR A 234 2.80 -12.06 -37.80
N LYS A 235 2.39 -13.34 -37.96
CA LYS A 235 2.64 -14.14 -39.18
C LYS A 235 1.46 -14.25 -40.15
N ALA A 236 0.30 -13.67 -39.83
CA ALA A 236 -0.89 -13.77 -40.68
C ALA A 236 -1.27 -12.48 -41.44
N GLU A 237 -0.64 -11.34 -41.16
CA GLU A 237 -0.99 -10.05 -41.82
C GLU A 237 0.16 -9.51 -42.68
N ASN A 238 0.46 -10.21 -43.79
CA ASN A 238 1.05 -9.59 -44.97
C ASN A 238 -0.05 -9.41 -46.03
N SER A 239 -1.05 -8.60 -45.68
CA SER A 239 -1.95 -7.97 -46.64
C SER A 239 -2.61 -6.77 -45.98
N ALA A 240 -1.94 -5.62 -46.03
CA ALA A 240 -2.62 -4.34 -45.82
C ALA A 240 -3.64 -4.11 -46.95
N PRO A 241 -4.74 -3.38 -46.68
CA PRO A 241 -4.61 -1.94 -46.83
C PRO A 241 -5.26 -1.10 -45.72
N ALA A 242 -4.61 0.05 -45.50
CA ALA A 242 -5.13 1.34 -45.04
C ALA A 242 -6.45 1.43 -44.25
N GLY A 243 -6.32 1.93 -43.02
CA GLY A 243 -7.25 2.89 -42.43
C GLY A 243 -8.44 2.31 -41.67
N THR A 244 -8.32 2.22 -40.34
CA THR A 244 -9.45 2.44 -39.44
C THR A 244 -8.98 2.98 -38.10
N GLU A 245 -9.65 4.07 -37.72
CA GLU A 245 -9.56 4.81 -36.47
C GLU A 245 -10.02 3.95 -35.28
N GLY A 246 -9.45 4.24 -34.10
CA GLY A 246 -10.16 4.16 -32.83
C GLY A 246 -10.46 2.77 -32.26
N GLU A 247 -9.44 2.05 -31.77
CA GLU A 247 -9.67 1.09 -30.69
C GLU A 247 -10.10 1.86 -29.43
N GLN A 248 -11.41 1.92 -29.18
CA GLN A 248 -11.95 2.59 -28.01
C GLN A 248 -11.55 1.83 -26.72
N PRO A 249 -11.11 2.55 -25.67
CA PRO A 249 -10.95 1.96 -24.35
C PRO A 249 -12.34 1.55 -23.82
N TRP A 250 -12.49 0.29 -23.41
CA TRP A 250 -13.77 -0.32 -23.01
C TRP A 250 -14.23 0.04 -21.58
N TRP A 251 -13.64 1.06 -20.97
CA TRP A 251 -14.06 1.55 -19.67
C TRP A 251 -13.67 3.03 -19.51
N LYS A 252 -14.67 3.91 -19.60
CA LYS A 252 -14.65 5.25 -19.01
C LYS A 252 -15.51 5.17 -17.75
N VAL A 253 -14.97 5.59 -16.61
CA VAL A 253 -15.77 5.94 -15.43
C VAL A 253 -15.73 7.47 -15.37
N TRP A 254 -16.90 8.09 -15.36
CA TRP A 254 -17.10 9.52 -15.13
C TRP A 254 -17.22 9.79 -13.64
#